data_AF-A0A2N7XT37-F1
#
_entry.id   AF-A0A2N7XT37-F1
#
_cell.length_a   1.000
_cell.length_b   1.000
_cell.length_c   1.000
_cell.angle_alpha   90.00
_cell.angle_beta   90.00
_cell.angle_gamma   90.00
#
_symmetry.space_group_name_H-M   'P 1'
#
loop_
_entity.id
_entity.type
_entity.pdbx_description
1 polymer ?
#
loop_
_entity_poly.entity_id
_entity_poly.type
_entity_poly.pdbx_seq_one_letter_code
_entity_poly.pdbx_strand_id
1 'polypeptide(L)'
;VATPASAANSTTITLVTHDSFAASKSVLAAFTKQTGITVKVLQSGDAGAALNQVILTKSNPLGDVFFGVDNTFLSRALDADVFAKY
;
A
#
# COMPACT_ATOMS: atom_id res chain seq x y z
N VAL A 1 -24.01 34.24 1.72
CA VAL A 1 -24.28 32.78 1.77
C VAL A 1 -22.96 32.06 1.58
N ALA A 2 -22.48 31.31 2.57
CA ALA A 2 -21.22 30.58 2.50
C ALA A 2 -21.52 29.15 2.02
N THR A 3 -21.03 28.80 0.84
CA THR A 3 -21.12 27.45 0.28
C THR A 3 -20.22 26.52 1.12
N PRO A 4 -20.71 25.38 1.63
CA PRO A 4 -19.81 24.42 2.26
C PRO A 4 -18.95 23.80 1.16
N ALA A 5 -17.65 24.04 1.21
CA ALA A 5 -16.69 23.24 0.46
C ALA A 5 -16.91 21.79 0.86
N SER A 6 -17.29 20.95 -0.11
CA SER A 6 -17.32 19.50 0.07
C SER A 6 -15.95 19.10 0.59
N ALA A 7 -15.87 18.67 1.85
CA ALA A 7 -14.69 18.05 2.38
C ALA A 7 -14.46 16.81 1.52
N ALA A 8 -13.63 16.94 0.49
CA ALA A 8 -13.10 15.83 -0.26
C ALA A 8 -12.49 14.92 0.81
N ASN A 9 -13.15 13.81 1.11
CA ASN A 9 -12.66 12.83 2.05
C ASN A 9 -11.30 12.39 1.51
N SER A 10 -10.23 12.95 2.06
CA SER A 10 -8.86 12.66 1.66
C SER A 10 -8.57 11.24 2.14
N THR A 11 -8.96 10.27 1.31
CA THR A 11 -8.74 8.86 1.58
C THR A 11 -7.24 8.64 1.67
N THR A 12 -6.79 8.18 2.83
CA THR A 12 -5.38 7.82 3.03
C THR A 12 -5.29 6.31 2.95
N ILE A 13 -4.47 5.81 2.03
CA ILE A 13 -4.16 4.40 1.90
C ILE A 13 -2.76 4.13 2.44
N THR A 14 -2.60 3.02 3.16
CA THR A 14 -1.30 2.55 3.63
C THR A 14 -0.76 1.52 2.64
N LEU A 15 0.30 1.90 1.94
CA LEU A 15 1.05 1.04 1.02
C LEU A 15 2.18 0.36 1.77
N VAL A 16 2.05 -0.94 2.01
CA VAL A 16 3.11 -1.78 2.57
C VAL A 16 4.04 -2.22 1.43
N THR A 17 5.36 -2.16 1.66
CA THR A 17 6.35 -2.51 0.64
C THR A 17 7.68 -2.95 1.27
N HIS A 18 8.58 -3.50 0.47
CA HIS A 18 9.97 -3.73 0.86
C HIS A 18 10.84 -2.46 0.79
N ASP A 19 12.00 -2.49 1.45
CA ASP A 19 12.92 -1.35 1.62
C ASP A 19 13.49 -0.82 0.30
N SER A 20 13.52 -1.64 -0.75
CA SER A 20 14.02 -1.21 -2.07
C SER A 20 13.02 -0.34 -2.84
N PHE A 21 11.80 -0.16 -2.32
CA PHE A 21 10.84 0.75 -2.90
C PHE A 21 11.23 2.19 -2.59
N ALA A 22 11.63 2.92 -3.63
CA ALA A 22 12.02 4.33 -3.54
C ALA A 22 11.19 5.18 -4.51
N ALA A 23 9.92 5.40 -4.19
CA ALA A 23 9.12 6.38 -4.92
C ALA A 23 9.52 7.81 -4.53
N SER A 24 9.82 8.64 -5.53
CA SER A 24 10.08 10.06 -5.30
C SER A 24 8.83 10.76 -4.76
N LYS A 25 9.02 11.71 -3.83
CA LYS A 25 7.91 12.53 -3.28
C LYS A 25 7.08 13.22 -4.36
N SER A 26 7.71 13.60 -5.48
CA SER A 26 7.02 14.19 -6.63
C SER A 26 6.02 13.23 -7.27
N VAL A 27 6.34 11.94 -7.37
CA VAL A 27 5.45 10.91 -7.93
C VAL A 27 4.25 10.70 -7.02
N LEU A 28 4.47 10.59 -5.71
CA LEU A 28 3.37 10.46 -4.74
C LEU A 28 2.48 11.71 -4.73
N ALA A 29 3.08 12.91 -4.82
CA ALA A 29 2.33 14.16 -4.89
C ALA A 29 1.51 14.27 -6.18
N ALA A 30 2.05 13.83 -7.33
CA ALA A 30 1.32 13.79 -8.59
C ALA A 30 0.13 12.82 -8.50
N PHE A 31 0.35 11.63 -7.95
CA PHE A 31 -0.72 10.65 -7.70
C PHE A 31 -1.82 11.23 -6.80
N THR A 32 -1.46 11.87 -5.68
CA THR A 32 -2.43 12.50 -4.77
C THR A 32 -3.17 13.65 -5.44
N LYS A 33 -2.51 14.44 -6.29
CA LYS A 33 -3.18 15.49 -7.07
C LYS A 33 -4.18 14.94 -8.08
N GLN A 34 -3.88 13.81 -8.71
CA GLN A 34 -4.75 13.21 -9.73
C GLN A 34 -5.94 12.47 -9.12
N THR A 35 -5.75 11.81 -7.98
CA THR A 35 -6.75 10.90 -7.39
C THR A 35 -7.44 11.48 -6.15
N GLY A 36 -6.84 12.49 -5.50
CA GLY A 36 -7.25 12.94 -4.17
C GLY A 36 -6.82 12.01 -3.04
N ILE A 37 -6.10 10.92 -3.33
CA ILE A 37 -5.73 9.88 -2.36
C ILE A 37 -4.31 10.13 -1.82
N THR A 38 -4.17 10.13 -0.50
CA THR A 38 -2.86 10.22 0.15
C THR A 38 -2.28 8.83 0.33
N VAL A 39 -1.03 8.61 -0.09
CA VAL A 39 -0.35 7.32 0.04
C VAL A 39 0.66 7.39 1.17
N LYS A 40 0.43 6.60 2.23
CA LYS A 40 1.38 6.40 3.32
C LYS A 40 2.19 5.15 3.03
N VAL A 41 3.49 5.30 2.79
CA VAL A 41 4.37 4.16 2.52
C VAL A 41 4.87 3.60 3.86
N LEU A 42 4.66 2.30 4.07
CA LEU A 42 5.19 1.52 5.18
C LEU A 42 6.20 0.52 4.61
N GLN A 43 7.48 0.79 4.82
CA GLN A 43 8.56 -0.13 4.42
C GLN A 43 8.77 -1.17 5.53
N SER A 44 8.94 -2.43 5.15
CA SER A 44 9.06 -3.54 6.10
C SER A 44 10.10 -4.57 5.68
N GLY A 45 11.38 -4.20 5.67
CA GLY A 45 12.46 -5.15 5.40
C GLY A 45 12.58 -5.51 3.92
N ASP A 46 13.23 -6.64 3.62
CA ASP A 46 13.26 -7.20 2.27
C ASP A 46 11.90 -7.76 1.83
N ALA A 47 11.74 -8.09 0.54
CA ALA A 47 10.48 -8.56 -0.02
C ALA A 47 9.93 -9.82 0.67
N GLY A 48 10.80 -10.74 1.11
CA GLY A 48 10.40 -11.94 1.83
C GLY A 48 9.96 -11.63 3.27
N ALA A 49 10.70 -10.78 3.97
CA ALA A 49 10.32 -10.32 5.31
C ALA A 49 9.00 -9.54 5.30
N ALA A 50 8.83 -8.62 4.34
CA ALA A 50 7.62 -7.84 4.16
C ALA A 50 6.41 -8.73 3.87
N LEU A 51 6.56 -9.72 2.98
CA LEU A 51 5.48 -10.67 2.70
C LEU A 51 5.11 -11.50 3.93
N ASN A 52 6.10 -12.01 4.66
CA ASN A 52 5.82 -12.79 5.88
C ASN A 52 5.05 -11.96 6.92
N GLN A 53 5.36 -10.66 7.06
CA GLN A 53 4.61 -9.76 7.93
C GLN A 53 3.15 -9.62 7.47
N VAL A 54 2.90 -9.44 6.18
CA VAL A 54 1.54 -9.38 5.62
C VAL A 54 0.76 -10.68 5.87
N ILE A 55 1.41 -11.84 5.71
CA ILE A 55 0.79 -13.15 6.00
C ILE A 55 0.45 -13.28 7.49
N LEU A 56 1.38 -12.95 8.39
CA LEU A 56 1.17 -13.04 9.84
C LEU A 56 0.12 -12.06 10.35
N THR A 57 -0.03 -10.93 9.68
CA THR A 57 -0.98 -9.86 10.05
C THR A 57 -2.28 -9.91 9.25
N LYS A 58 -2.59 -11.01 8.54
CA LYS A 58 -3.81 -11.14 7.72
C LYS A 58 -5.11 -10.79 8.46
N SER A 59 -5.21 -11.12 9.76
CA SER A 59 -6.38 -10.81 10.59
C SER A 59 -6.40 -9.36 11.13
N ASN A 60 -5.26 -8.68 11.13
CA ASN A 60 -5.12 -7.27 11.53
C ASN A 60 -4.07 -6.58 10.63
N PRO A 61 -4.46 -6.24 9.39
CA PRO A 61 -3.52 -5.88 8.34
C PRO A 61 -2.73 -4.61 8.65
N LEU A 62 -1.45 -4.62 8.30
CA LEU A 62 -0.53 -3.47 8.46
C LEU A 62 -0.81 -2.32 7.48
N GLY A 63 -1.52 -2.61 6.38
CA GLY A 63 -1.94 -1.62 5.41
C GLY A 63 -2.92 -2.19 4.39
N ASP A 64 -3.33 -1.34 3.46
CA ASP A 64 -4.41 -1.61 2.50
C ASP A 64 -3.90 -2.27 1.22
N VAL A 65 -2.67 -1.95 0.82
CA VAL A 65 -2.05 -2.44 -0.43
C VAL A 65 -0.66 -2.94 -0.12
N PHE A 66 -0.30 -4.11 -0.63
CA PHE A 66 1.07 -4.61 -0.59
C PHE A 66 1.71 -4.54 -1.98
N PHE A 67 2.89 -3.94 -2.08
CA PHE A 67 3.65 -3.79 -3.32
C PHE A 67 5.06 -4.36 -3.20
N GLY A 68 5.53 -4.96 -4.30
CA GLY A 68 6.87 -5.54 -4.38
C GLY A 68 6.95 -7.02 -4.00
N VAL A 69 5.88 -7.79 -4.28
CA VAL A 69 5.97 -9.25 -4.41
C VAL A 69 6.60 -9.57 -5.75
N ASP A 70 7.82 -10.11 -5.74
CA ASP A 70 8.48 -10.64 -6.93
C ASP A 70 8.09 -12.10 -7.21
N ASN A 71 8.46 -12.60 -8.40
CA ASN A 71 8.11 -13.95 -8.88
C ASN A 71 8.55 -15.06 -7.91
N THR A 72 9.60 -14.82 -7.12
CA THR A 72 10.10 -15.75 -6.11
C THR A 72 9.10 -15.98 -4.98
N PHE A 73 8.37 -14.92 -4.60
CA PHE A 73 7.46 -14.91 -3.46
C PHE A 73 5.98 -14.96 -3.86
N LEU A 74 5.66 -14.80 -5.14
CA LEU A 74 4.29 -14.77 -5.66
C LEU A 74 3.51 -16.04 -5.31
N SER A 75 4.11 -17.22 -5.48
CA SER A 75 3.45 -18.49 -5.15
C SER A 75 3.05 -18.56 -3.67
N ARG A 76 3.92 -18.13 -2.77
CA ARG A 76 3.64 -18.06 -1.33
C ARG A 76 2.54 -17.05 -1.00
N ALA A 77 2.52 -15.90 -1.66
CA ALA A 77 1.50 -14.89 -1.44
C ALA A 77 0.10 -15.36 -1.92
N LEU A 78 0.05 -16.08 -3.05
CA LEU A 78 -1.19 -16.66 -3.56
C LEU A 78 -1.70 -17.79 -2.65
N ASP A 79 -0.82 -18.66 -2.17
CA ASP A 79 -1.16 -19.73 -1.23
C ASP A 79 -1.68 -19.20 0.12
N ALA A 80 -1.11 -18.10 0.59
CA ALA A 80 -1.56 -17.43 1.81
C ALA A 80 -2.86 -16.62 1.66
N ASP A 81 -3.38 -16.48 0.43
CA ASP A 81 -4.63 -15.79 0.13
C ASP A 81 -4.67 -14.36 0.73
N VAL A 82 -3.52 -13.66 0.67
CA VAL A 82 -3.37 -12.29 1.22
C VAL A 82 -3.81 -11.19 0.25
N PHE A 83 -4.11 -11.55 -1.00
CA PHE A 83 -4.53 -10.63 -2.04
C PHE A 83 -5.96 -10.91 -2.49
N ALA A 84 -6.74 -9.84 -2.63
CA ALA A 84 -8.01 -9.92 -3.33
C ALA A 84 -7.78 -10.19 -4.82
N LYS A 85 -8.63 -11.02 -5.41
CA LYS A 85 -8.70 -11.18 -6.87
C LYS A 85 -9.12 -9.86 -7.50
N TYR A 86 -8.44 -9.47 -8.58
CA TYR A 86 -8.76 -8.31 -9.40
C TYR A 86 -9.34 -8.73 -10.75
#